data_AF-A0AAV6PDG9-F1
#
_entry.id   AF-A0AAV6PDG9-F1
#
_cell.length_a   1.000
_cell.length_b   1.000
_cell.length_c   1.000
_cell.angle_alpha   90.00
_cell.angle_beta   90.00
_cell.angle_gamma   90.00
#
_symmetry.space_group_name_H-M   'P 1'
#
loop_
_entity.id
_entity.type
_entity.pdbx_description
1 polymer ?
#
loop_
_entity_poly.entity_id
_entity_poly.type
_entity_poly.pdbx_seq_one_letter_code
_entity_poly.pdbx_strand_id
1 'polypeptide(L)'
;SQRAHLTSVKQLKAALRATKLRFPLARVLVTAINFSPALPQQEMFSLLALNRDIQEHCDFIPPLPREKFSTEADQVHWFKETAAAMFDHWCGHLN
;
A
#
# COMPACT_ATOMS: atom_id res chain seq x y z
N SER A 1 12.88 -6.03 -8.67
CA SER A 1 14.35 -5.90 -8.52
C SER A 1 14.68 -4.89 -7.43
N GLN A 2 15.85 -4.98 -6.77
CA GLN A 2 16.24 -4.08 -5.68
C GLN A 2 16.23 -2.59 -6.10
N ARG A 3 16.61 -2.30 -7.35
CA ARG A 3 16.55 -0.94 -7.92
C ARG A 3 15.13 -0.40 -7.97
N ALA A 4 14.15 -1.21 -8.41
CA ALA A 4 12.76 -0.80 -8.49
C ALA A 4 12.20 -0.40 -7.12
N HIS A 5 12.47 -1.20 -6.09
CA HIS A 5 12.06 -0.90 -4.71
C HIS A 5 12.64 0.44 -4.20
N LEU A 6 13.95 0.67 -4.37
CA LEU A 6 14.58 1.95 -3.98
C LEU A 6 13.96 3.15 -4.71
N THR A 7 13.62 2.98 -6.00
CA THR A 7 12.92 4.00 -6.77
C THR A 7 11.53 4.28 -6.21
N SER A 8 10.74 3.24 -5.90
CA SER A 8 9.40 3.39 -5.32
C SER A 8 9.43 4.12 -3.98
N VAL A 9 10.37 3.78 -3.09
CA VAL A 9 10.53 4.45 -1.78
C VAL A 9 10.92 5.92 -1.95
N LYS A 10 11.85 6.22 -2.87
CA LYS A 10 12.24 7.60 -3.18
C LYS A 10 11.05 8.40 -3.71
N GLN A 11 10.26 7.82 -4.60
CA GLN A 11 9.06 8.45 -5.16
C GLN A 11 7.99 8.70 -4.10
N LEU A 12 7.72 7.72 -3.22
CA LEU A 12 6.81 7.88 -2.09
C LEU A 12 7.24 9.04 -1.19
N LYS A 13 8.51 9.07 -0.78
CA LYS A 13 9.06 10.16 0.05
C LYS A 13 8.96 11.53 -0.63
N ALA A 14 9.20 11.59 -1.94
CA ALA A 14 9.04 12.82 -2.71
C ALA A 14 7.58 13.28 -2.77
N ALA A 15 6.63 12.37 -3.01
CA ALA A 15 5.21 12.67 -3.04
C ALA A 15 4.70 13.16 -1.67
N LEU A 16 5.12 12.54 -0.58
CA LEU A 16 4.77 12.98 0.78
C LEU A 16 5.32 14.38 1.09
N ARG A 17 6.57 14.66 0.69
CA ARG A 17 7.16 16.00 0.84
C ARG A 17 6.38 17.04 0.05
N ALA A 18 6.07 16.78 -1.21
CA ALA A 18 5.29 17.68 -2.05
C ALA A 18 3.89 17.93 -1.47
N THR A 19 3.23 16.89 -0.97
CA THR A 19 1.91 16.98 -0.34
C THR A 19 1.95 17.85 0.91
N LYS A 20 2.94 17.64 1.80
CA LYS A 20 3.10 18.44 3.02
C LYS A 20 3.42 19.91 2.73
N LEU A 21 4.17 20.20 1.67
CA LEU A 21 4.42 21.57 1.23
C LEU A 21 3.14 22.25 0.74
N ARG A 22 2.30 21.52 0.00
CA ARG A 22 1.06 22.07 -0.58
C ARG A 22 -0.08 22.16 0.43
N PHE A 23 -0.17 21.19 1.33
CA PHE A 23 -1.25 21.01 2.30
C PHE A 23 -0.66 20.79 3.71
N PRO A 24 -0.06 21.81 4.33
CA PRO A 24 0.72 21.66 5.55
C PRO A 24 -0.09 21.20 6.77
N LEU A 25 -1.41 21.41 6.75
CA LEU A 25 -2.31 21.02 7.83
C LEU A 25 -3.05 19.70 7.55
N ALA A 26 -2.90 19.12 6.35
CA ALA A 26 -3.55 17.85 6.03
C ALA A 26 -2.79 16.69 6.69
N ARG A 27 -3.52 15.82 7.38
CA ARG A 27 -3.01 14.50 7.76
C ARG A 27 -3.02 13.62 6.52
N VAL A 28 -1.85 13.11 6.13
CA VAL A 28 -1.68 12.25 4.95
C VAL A 28 -1.44 10.83 5.43
N LEU A 29 -2.37 9.93 5.08
CA LEU A 29 -2.28 8.51 5.40
C LEU A 29 -1.88 7.71 4.16
N VAL A 30 -0.90 6.83 4.29
CA VAL A 30 -0.45 5.92 3.23
C VAL A 30 -1.01 4.53 3.49
N THR A 31 -1.59 3.89 2.48
CA THR A 31 -2.12 2.52 2.64
C THR A 31 -1.01 1.49 2.49
N ALA A 32 -0.91 0.55 3.43
CA ALA A 32 -0.12 -0.65 3.21
C ALA A 32 -0.72 -1.48 2.07
N ILE A 33 0.14 -2.16 1.31
CA ILE A 33 -0.22 -2.88 0.10
C ILE A 33 -0.57 -4.32 0.45
N ASN A 34 -1.82 -4.74 0.21
CA ASN A 34 -2.19 -6.15 0.14
C ASN A 34 -1.74 -6.74 -1.20
N PHE A 35 -1.26 -7.99 -1.20
CA PHE A 35 -0.80 -8.67 -2.41
C PHE A 35 -1.07 -10.18 -2.35
N SER A 36 -1.20 -10.81 -3.52
CA SER A 36 -1.44 -12.25 -3.61
C SER A 36 -0.21 -13.04 -3.14
N PRO A 37 -0.39 -14.13 -2.35
CA PRO A 37 0.71 -15.02 -1.99
C PRO A 37 1.26 -15.81 -3.19
N ALA A 38 0.58 -15.78 -4.34
CA ALA A 38 0.99 -16.44 -5.57
C ALA A 38 1.86 -15.55 -6.48
N LEU A 39 2.17 -14.31 -6.05
CA LEU A 39 3.10 -13.46 -6.79
C LEU A 39 4.51 -14.09 -6.85
N PRO A 40 5.30 -13.77 -7.88
CA PRO A 40 6.71 -14.13 -7.92
C PRO A 40 7.43 -13.69 -6.63
N GLN A 41 8.26 -14.57 -6.08
CA GLN A 41 8.90 -14.36 -4.78
C GLN A 41 9.67 -13.03 -4.69
N GLN A 42 10.32 -12.62 -5.79
CA GLN A 42 11.05 -11.35 -5.85
C GLN A 42 10.12 -10.12 -5.73
N GLU A 43 8.92 -10.20 -6.29
CA GLU A 43 7.90 -9.15 -6.19
C GLU A 43 7.35 -9.10 -4.76
N MET A 44 7.03 -10.25 -4.19
CA MET A 44 6.62 -10.35 -2.78
C MET A 44 7.64 -9.71 -1.83
N PHE A 45 8.93 -10.02 -1.98
CA PHE A 45 9.97 -9.39 -1.16
C PHE A 45 10.05 -7.87 -1.35
N SER A 46 9.87 -7.40 -2.59
CA SER A 46 9.89 -5.95 -2.88
C SER A 46 8.70 -5.24 -2.22
N LEU A 47 7.52 -5.85 -2.24
CA LEU A 47 6.30 -5.34 -1.61
C LEU A 47 6.37 -5.40 -0.08
N LEU A 48 6.91 -6.48 0.48
CA LEU A 48 7.16 -6.60 1.93
C LEU A 48 8.12 -5.51 2.43
N ALA A 49 9.21 -5.26 1.70
CA ALA A 49 10.14 -4.19 2.03
C ALA A 49 9.47 -2.81 1.94
N LEU A 50 8.65 -2.56 0.90
CA LEU A 50 7.93 -1.30 0.75
C LEU A 50 6.89 -1.09 1.87
N ASN A 51 6.14 -2.13 2.24
CA ASN A 51 5.21 -2.06 3.36
C ASN A 51 5.91 -1.78 4.68
N ARG A 52 7.11 -2.36 4.90
CA ARG A 52 7.92 -2.05 6.07
C ARG A 52 8.30 -0.57 6.11
N ASP A 53 8.80 -0.02 5.00
CA ASP A 53 9.15 1.41 4.92
C ASP A 53 7.93 2.32 5.16
N ILE A 54 6.75 1.93 4.68
CA ILE A 54 5.51 2.66 4.94
C ILE A 54 5.22 2.66 6.45
N GLN A 55 5.26 1.48 7.08
CA GLN A 55 4.96 1.32 8.50
C GLN A 55 5.95 2.06 9.42
N GLU A 56 7.23 2.07 9.06
CA GLU A 56 8.30 2.68 9.87
C GLU A 56 8.34 4.21 9.73
N HIS A 57 7.82 4.78 8.65
CA HIS A 57 8.08 6.18 8.30
C HIS A 57 6.86 7.04 7.94
N CYS A 58 5.68 6.44 7.80
CA CYS A 58 4.47 7.14 7.41
C CYS A 58 3.38 6.99 8.46
N ASP A 59 2.48 7.98 8.55
CA ASP A 59 1.15 7.68 9.06
C ASP A 59 0.48 6.77 8.05
N PHE A 60 -0.03 5.61 8.49
CA PHE A 60 -0.48 4.58 7.56
C PHE A 60 -1.79 3.91 7.97
N ILE A 61 -2.44 3.32 6.96
CA ILE A 61 -3.59 2.43 7.13
C ILE A 61 -3.08 0.99 6.99
N PRO A 62 -3.32 0.09 7.96
CA PRO A 62 -2.87 -1.29 7.90
C PRO A 62 -3.51 -2.06 6.75
N PRO A 63 -2.91 -3.17 6.30
CA PRO A 63 -3.48 -3.98 5.23
C PRO A 63 -4.84 -4.56 5.62
N LEU A 64 -5.68 -4.84 4.63
CA LEU A 64 -6.92 -5.60 4.82
C LEU A 64 -6.60 -6.97 5.43
N PRO A 65 -7.44 -7.49 6.34
CA PRO A 65 -7.36 -8.89 6.77
C PRO A 65 -7.33 -9.83 5.57
N ARG A 66 -6.46 -10.84 5.63
CA ARG A 66 -6.19 -11.74 4.50
C ARG A 66 -7.45 -12.48 4.03
N GLU A 67 -8.36 -12.75 4.95
CA GLU A 67 -9.62 -13.47 4.70
C GLU A 67 -10.58 -12.67 3.82
N LYS A 68 -10.39 -11.35 3.73
CA LYS A 68 -11.19 -10.44 2.89
C LYS A 68 -10.47 -10.01 1.61
N PHE A 69 -9.21 -10.45 1.44
CA PHE A 69 -8.38 -10.06 0.31
C PHE A 69 -8.24 -11.20 -0.70
N SER A 70 -8.62 -10.94 -1.93
CA SER A 70 -8.55 -11.88 -3.04
C SER A 70 -8.30 -11.16 -4.35
N THR A 71 -7.58 -11.82 -5.25
CA THR A 71 -7.21 -11.31 -6.57
C THR A 71 -7.79 -12.19 -7.66
N GLU A 72 -8.00 -11.60 -8.83
CA GLU A 72 -8.36 -12.31 -10.05
C GLU A 72 -7.26 -13.30 -10.48
N ALA A 73 -7.50 -14.02 -11.58
CA ALA A 73 -6.62 -15.10 -12.05
C ALA A 73 -5.17 -14.65 -12.27
N ASP A 74 -4.96 -13.39 -12.63
CA ASP A 74 -3.62 -12.81 -12.85
C ASP A 74 -2.85 -12.48 -11.57
N GLN A 75 -3.45 -12.69 -10.40
CA GLN A 75 -2.83 -12.49 -9.07
C GLN A 75 -2.46 -11.03 -8.75
N VAL A 76 -2.88 -10.07 -9.58
CA VAL A 76 -2.57 -8.65 -9.43
C VAL A 76 -3.83 -7.83 -9.23
N HIS A 77 -4.84 -8.01 -10.09
CA HIS A 77 -6.08 -7.24 -10.00
C HIS A 77 -6.99 -7.79 -8.91
N TRP A 78 -7.68 -6.89 -8.20
CA TRP A 78 -8.60 -7.27 -7.13
C TRP A 78 -9.93 -7.72 -7.70
N PHE A 79 -10.54 -8.71 -7.05
CA PHE A 79 -11.97 -8.94 -7.25
C PHE A 79 -12.77 -7.72 -6.78
N LYS A 80 -13.98 -7.56 -7.34
CA LYS A 80 -14.89 -6.46 -6.98
C LYS A 80 -15.19 -6.44 -5.48
N GLU A 81 -15.35 -7.60 -4.87
CA GLU A 81 -15.59 -7.79 -3.44
C GLU A 81 -14.40 -7.29 -2.59
N THR A 82 -13.18 -7.57 -3.04
CA THR A 82 -11.96 -7.06 -2.39
C THR A 82 -11.83 -5.55 -2.55
N ALA A 83 -12.18 -4.98 -3.71
CA ALA A 83 -12.19 -3.53 -3.90
C ALA A 83 -13.20 -2.83 -2.96
N ALA A 84 -14.41 -3.39 -2.82
CA ALA A 84 -15.42 -2.89 -1.88
C ALA A 84 -14.94 -2.99 -0.42
N ALA A 85 -14.42 -4.17 -0.03
CA ALA A 85 -13.87 -4.37 1.31
C ALA A 85 -12.69 -3.43 1.60
N MET A 86 -11.89 -3.09 0.57
CA MET A 86 -10.79 -2.15 0.73
C MET A 86 -11.26 -0.72 0.97
N PHE A 87 -12.26 -0.29 0.20
CA PHE A 87 -12.86 1.02 0.40
C PHE A 87 -13.43 1.16 1.83
N ASP A 88 -14.23 0.18 2.28
CA ASP A 88 -14.81 0.19 3.63
C ASP A 88 -13.74 0.19 4.72
N HIS A 89 -12.68 -0.60 4.53
CA HIS A 89 -11.54 -0.65 5.45
C HIS A 89 -10.84 0.70 5.54
N TRP A 90 -10.57 1.36 4.41
CA TRP A 90 -9.96 2.69 4.42
C TRP A 90 -10.87 3.72 5.07
N CYS A 91 -12.16 3.75 4.74
CA CYS A 91 -13.14 4.63 5.36
C CYS A 91 -13.18 4.46 6.88
N GLY A 92 -13.12 3.22 7.38
CA GLY A 92 -13.07 2.94 8.82
C GLY A 92 -11.85 3.50 9.55
N HIS A 93 -10.75 3.80 8.84
CA HIS A 93 -9.55 4.42 9.41
C HIS A 93 -9.48 5.94 9.23
N LEU A 94 -10.32 6.50 8.35
CA LEU A 94 -10.38 7.94 8.05
C LEU A 94 -11.43 8.69 8.87
N ASN A 95 -12.42 7.97 9.39
CA ASN A 95 -13.46 8.47 10.29
C ASN A 95 -13.02 8.39 11.76
#